data_AF-A0A918R9U4-F1
#
_entry.id   AF-A0A918R9U4-F1
#
_cell.length_a   1.000
_cell.length_b   1.000
_cell.length_c   1.000
_cell.angle_alpha   90.00
_cell.angle_beta   90.00
_cell.angle_gamma   90.00
#
_symmetry.space_group_name_H-M   'P 1'
#
loop_
_entity.id
_entity.type
_entity.pdbx_description
1 polymer ?
#
loop_
_entity_poly.entity_id
_entity_poly.type
_entity_poly.pdbx_seq_one_letter_code
_entity_poly.pdbx_strand_id
1 'polypeptide(L)'
;MLAAPMSKAEKLRRLDIMLMVTGLRCRTTSDNFQADYGRFTTRHIAELNKASDALKTELAASHGAGGANRALDRLSVTMANAYGQGHPWLNCAQLKQVARGLAEASGPEPLLAAADQLLASSGTPQFAWAR
;
A
#
# COMPACT_ATOMS: atom_id res chain seq x y z
N MET A 1 1.51 24.33 -5.75
CA MET A 1 0.74 23.27 -6.43
C MET A 1 0.26 22.31 -5.38
N LEU A 2 -1.04 22.33 -5.05
CA LEU A 2 -1.65 21.26 -4.27
C LEU A 2 -1.67 20.02 -5.16
N ALA A 3 -1.02 18.93 -4.74
CA ALA A 3 -1.13 17.65 -5.44
C ALA A 3 -2.61 17.28 -5.55
N ALA A 4 -3.06 16.88 -6.74
CA ALA A 4 -4.41 16.32 -6.88
C ALA A 4 -4.57 15.16 -5.89
N PRO A 5 -5.75 14.99 -5.26
CA PRO A 5 -5.98 13.88 -4.37
C PRO A 5 -5.73 12.56 -5.13
N MET A 6 -4.93 11.68 -4.54
CA MET A 6 -4.61 10.38 -5.12
C MET A 6 -5.89 9.61 -5.46
N SER A 7 -5.92 8.98 -6.63
CA SER A 7 -7.04 8.11 -7.01
C SER A 7 -7.13 6.90 -6.08
N LYS A 8 -8.32 6.26 -6.03
CA LYS A 8 -8.50 4.99 -5.30
C LYS A 8 -7.50 3.93 -5.80
N ALA A 9 -7.27 3.90 -7.11
CA ALA A 9 -6.34 2.97 -7.75
C ALA A 9 -4.89 3.21 -7.30
N GLU A 10 -4.46 4.48 -7.27
CA GLU A 10 -3.14 4.85 -6.78
C GLU A 10 -2.95 4.55 -5.28
N LYS A 11 -3.95 4.84 -4.45
CA LYS A 11 -3.96 4.52 -3.01
C LYS A 11 -3.69 3.05 -2.77
N LEU A 12 -4.44 2.17 -3.42
CA LEU A 12 -4.30 0.72 -3.26
C LEU A 12 -2.95 0.21 -3.76
N ARG A 13 -2.46 0.73 -4.89
CA ARG A 13 -1.13 0.37 -5.40
C ARG A 13 -0.02 0.79 -4.42
N ARG A 14 -0.08 2.01 -3.88
CA ARG A 14 0.91 2.49 -2.91
C ARG A 14 0.86 1.70 -1.60
N LEU A 15 -0.34 1.37 -1.10
CA LEU A 15 -0.53 0.54 0.09
C LEU A 15 0.11 -0.85 -0.09
N ASP A 16 -0.15 -1.52 -1.22
CA ASP A 16 0.42 -2.84 -1.53
C ASP A 16 1.95 -2.81 -1.53
N ILE A 17 2.55 -1.84 -2.24
CA ILE A 17 4.02 -1.71 -2.30
C ILE A 17 4.61 -1.41 -0.92
N MET A 18 3.96 -0.54 -0.13
CA MET A 18 4.40 -0.22 1.23
C MET A 18 4.41 -1.48 2.11
N LEU A 19 3.33 -2.27 2.11
CA LEU A 19 3.25 -3.51 2.89
C LEU A 19 4.26 -4.56 2.41
N MET A 20 4.45 -4.70 1.10
CA MET A 20 5.45 -5.60 0.52
C MET A 20 6.87 -5.26 1.00
N VAL A 21 7.27 -3.99 0.82
CA VAL A 21 8.64 -3.54 1.08
C VAL A 21 8.95 -3.56 2.57
N THR A 22 8.02 -3.08 3.40
CA THR A 22 8.18 -3.15 4.85
C THR A 22 8.13 -4.60 5.36
N GLY A 23 7.35 -5.48 4.73
CA GLY A 23 7.33 -6.92 5.01
C GLY A 23 8.67 -7.59 4.72
N LEU A 24 9.30 -7.25 3.59
CA LEU A 24 10.66 -7.71 3.26
C LEU A 24 11.69 -7.25 4.29
N ARG A 25 11.56 -6.02 4.82
CA ARG A 25 12.45 -5.50 5.87
C ARG A 25 12.27 -6.23 7.19
N CYS A 26 11.03 -6.50 7.59
CA CYS A 26 10.72 -7.17 8.86
C CYS A 26 10.92 -8.69 8.82
N ARG A 27 11.32 -9.28 7.68
CA ARG A 27 11.38 -10.75 7.50
C ARG A 27 12.34 -11.47 8.46
N THR A 28 13.37 -10.79 8.96
CA THR A 28 14.37 -11.38 9.86
C THR A 28 14.13 -11.04 11.33
N THR A 29 13.06 -10.32 11.66
CA THR A 29 12.71 -9.98 13.04
C THR A 29 11.68 -10.96 13.60
N SER A 30 11.44 -10.94 14.91
CA SER A 30 10.33 -11.66 15.56
C SER A 30 8.95 -11.25 15.03
N ASP A 31 8.87 -10.06 14.45
CA ASP A 31 7.67 -9.45 13.91
C ASP A 31 7.57 -9.61 12.38
N ASN A 32 8.15 -10.68 11.84
CA ASN A 32 7.93 -11.06 10.44
C ASN A 32 6.42 -11.19 10.17
N PHE A 33 5.95 -10.46 9.17
CA PHE A 33 4.55 -10.43 8.72
C PHE A 33 4.38 -10.79 7.24
N GLN A 34 5.39 -11.40 6.60
CA GLN A 34 5.27 -11.84 5.19
C GLN A 34 4.10 -12.79 4.96
N ALA A 35 3.77 -13.64 5.94
CA ALA A 35 2.61 -14.51 5.86
C ALA A 35 1.28 -13.73 5.91
N ASP A 36 1.19 -12.67 6.73
CA ASP A 36 0.04 -11.79 6.78
C ASP A 36 -0.12 -11.00 5.48
N TYR A 37 0.99 -10.46 4.94
CA TYR A 37 1.01 -9.81 3.63
C TYR A 37 0.58 -10.76 2.50
N GLY A 38 1.05 -12.02 2.51
CA GLY A 38 0.63 -13.03 1.53
C GLY A 38 -0.85 -13.37 1.61
N ARG A 39 -1.42 -13.44 2.82
CA ARG A 39 -2.89 -13.59 3.00
C ARG A 39 -3.64 -12.38 2.48
N PHE A 40 -3.17 -11.18 2.78
CA PHE A 40 -3.74 -9.92 2.29
C PHE A 40 -3.79 -9.89 0.76
N THR A 41 -2.69 -10.16 0.07
CA THR A 41 -2.66 -10.13 -1.40
C THR A 41 -3.52 -11.23 -2.00
N THR A 42 -3.54 -12.42 -1.40
CA THR A 42 -4.40 -13.53 -1.87
C THR A 42 -5.89 -13.18 -1.71
N ARG A 43 -6.28 -12.63 -0.56
CA ARG A 43 -7.66 -12.24 -0.24
C ARG A 43 -8.18 -11.17 -1.20
N HIS A 44 -7.36 -10.18 -1.52
CA HIS A 44 -7.75 -8.97 -2.24
C HIS A 44 -7.20 -8.94 -3.68
N ILE A 45 -6.79 -10.07 -4.25
CA ILE A 45 -6.09 -10.11 -5.54
C ILE A 45 -6.94 -9.50 -6.67
N ALA A 46 -8.26 -9.70 -6.63
CA ALA A 46 -9.17 -9.14 -7.62
C ALA A 46 -9.23 -7.61 -7.53
N GLU A 47 -9.36 -7.06 -6.32
CA GLU A 47 -9.36 -5.64 -6.04
C GLU A 47 -8.02 -4.98 -6.41
N LEU A 48 -6.90 -5.60 -6.04
CA LEU A 48 -5.55 -5.11 -6.34
C LEU A 48 -5.27 -5.10 -7.84
N ASN A 49 -5.69 -6.13 -8.57
CA ASN A 49 -5.55 -6.18 -10.04
C ASN A 49 -6.42 -5.11 -10.71
N LYS A 50 -7.69 -4.99 -10.30
CA LYS A 50 -8.59 -3.94 -10.81
C LYS A 50 -8.03 -2.54 -10.57
N ALA A 51 -7.47 -2.30 -9.38
CA ALA A 51 -6.81 -1.06 -9.06
C ALA A 51 -5.56 -0.83 -9.92
N SER A 52 -4.75 -1.86 -10.16
CA SER A 52 -3.57 -1.76 -11.02
C SER A 52 -3.95 -1.40 -12.47
N ASP A 53 -5.01 -1.97 -13.01
CA ASP A 53 -5.45 -1.70 -14.38
C ASP A 53 -6.08 -0.31 -14.53
N ALA A 54 -6.87 0.10 -13.53
CA ALA A 54 -7.40 1.46 -13.45
C ALA A 54 -6.26 2.49 -13.39
N LEU A 55 -5.25 2.26 -12.53
CA LEU A 55 -4.10 3.16 -12.41
C LEU A 55 -3.29 3.22 -13.72
N LYS A 56 -3.08 2.09 -14.40
CA LYS A 56 -2.43 2.10 -15.72
C LYS A 56 -3.20 2.94 -16.73
N THR A 57 -4.53 2.86 -16.71
CA THR A 57 -5.41 3.65 -17.59
C THR A 57 -5.32 5.14 -17.27
N GLU A 58 -5.36 5.52 -15.98
CA GLU A 58 -5.18 6.89 -15.50
C GLU A 58 -3.81 7.46 -15.92
N LEU A 59 -2.75 6.69 -15.71
CA LEU A 59 -1.38 7.07 -16.10
C LEU A 59 -1.24 7.17 -17.61
N ALA A 60 -1.91 6.32 -18.40
CA ALA A 60 -1.92 6.42 -19.85
C ALA A 60 -2.64 7.69 -20.33
N ALA A 61 -3.70 8.11 -19.65
CA ALA A 61 -4.38 9.36 -19.95
C ALA A 61 -3.48 10.59 -19.69
N SER A 62 -2.64 10.57 -18.65
CA SER A 62 -1.75 11.68 -18.31
C SER A 62 -0.38 11.65 -19.02
N HIS A 63 0.16 10.48 -19.34
CA HIS A 63 1.52 10.31 -19.84
C HIS A 63 1.62 9.63 -21.22
N GLY A 64 0.48 9.26 -21.82
CA GLY A 64 0.42 8.44 -23.03
C GLY A 64 0.71 6.97 -22.75
N ALA A 65 0.30 6.08 -23.68
CA ALA A 65 0.42 4.63 -23.53
C ALA A 65 1.87 4.16 -23.25
N GLY A 66 2.87 4.75 -23.94
CA GLY A 66 4.28 4.46 -23.70
C GLY A 66 4.85 5.05 -22.41
N GLY A 67 4.17 6.04 -21.81
CA GLY A 67 4.57 6.70 -20.57
C GLY A 67 3.96 6.06 -19.31
N ALA A 68 2.83 5.35 -19.45
CA ALA A 68 2.10 4.76 -18.33
C ALA A 68 2.94 3.76 -17.53
N ASN A 69 3.60 2.81 -18.21
CA ASN A 69 4.46 1.82 -17.56
C ASN A 69 5.64 2.49 -16.84
N ARG A 70 6.31 3.46 -17.48
CA ARG A 70 7.40 4.22 -16.85
C ARG A 70 6.93 5.02 -15.64
N ALA A 71 5.71 5.56 -15.67
CA ALA A 71 5.14 6.27 -14.54
C ALA A 71 4.83 5.30 -13.37
N LEU A 72 4.30 4.12 -13.67
CA LEU A 72 4.04 3.07 -12.68
C LEU A 72 5.33 2.51 -12.06
N ASP A 73 6.39 2.34 -12.87
CA ASP A 73 7.71 1.93 -12.40
C ASP A 73 8.32 2.98 -11.49
N ARG A 74 8.26 4.26 -11.88
CA ARG A 74 8.72 5.37 -11.04
C ARG A 74 7.96 5.43 -9.72
N LEU A 75 6.64 5.28 -9.73
CA LEU A 75 5.84 5.18 -8.51
C LEU A 75 6.35 4.04 -7.62
N SER A 76 6.58 2.87 -8.21
CA SER A 76 7.02 1.68 -7.46
C SER A 76 8.40 1.88 -6.82
N VAL A 77 9.35 2.48 -7.56
CA VAL A 77 10.69 2.81 -7.07
C VAL A 77 10.63 3.87 -5.98
N THR A 78 9.86 4.95 -6.16
CA THR A 78 9.70 6.00 -5.15
C THR A 78 9.17 5.43 -3.83
N MET A 79 8.16 4.57 -3.90
CA MET A 79 7.58 3.90 -2.73
C MET A 79 8.57 2.93 -2.08
N ALA A 80 9.28 2.12 -2.86
CA ALA A 80 10.30 1.22 -2.34
C ALA A 80 11.44 1.98 -1.63
N ASN A 81 11.86 3.12 -2.16
CA ASN A 81 12.88 3.95 -1.53
C ASN A 81 12.35 4.63 -0.26
N ALA A 82 11.10 5.12 -0.27
CA ALA A 82 10.49 5.77 0.88
C ALA A 82 10.32 4.81 2.07
N TYR A 83 9.94 3.55 1.81
CA TYR A 83 9.62 2.58 2.86
C TYR A 83 10.66 1.46 3.02
N GLY A 84 11.72 1.45 2.21
CA GLY A 84 12.81 0.47 2.30
C GLY A 84 13.57 0.55 3.62
N GLN A 85 13.58 1.73 4.24
CA GLN A 85 14.10 1.93 5.59
C GLN A 85 13.08 1.67 6.71
N GLY A 86 11.92 1.11 6.37
CA GLY A 86 10.81 0.87 7.28
C GLY A 86 9.79 2.00 7.21
N HIS A 87 8.69 1.82 7.94
CA HIS A 87 7.65 2.83 8.02
C HIS A 87 8.07 3.94 9.00
N PRO A 88 7.91 5.22 8.64
CA PRO A 88 8.43 6.37 9.42
C PRO A 88 7.94 6.46 10.87
N TRP A 89 6.74 5.95 11.19
CA TRP A 89 6.19 5.96 12.55
C TRP A 89 5.58 4.64 13.01
N LEU A 90 5.73 3.56 12.22
CA LEU A 90 5.25 2.22 12.61
C LEU A 90 6.42 1.24 12.65
N ASN A 91 6.51 0.50 13.74
CA ASN A 91 7.47 -0.60 13.86
C ASN A 91 6.91 -1.90 13.23
N CYS A 92 7.74 -2.94 13.15
CA CYS A 92 7.35 -4.21 12.56
C CYS A 92 6.15 -4.86 13.26
N ALA A 93 6.04 -4.77 14.59
CA ALA A 93 4.91 -5.33 15.34
C ALA A 93 3.58 -4.63 14.98
N GLN A 94 3.61 -3.30 14.85
CA GLN A 94 2.43 -2.52 14.42
C GLN A 94 2.06 -2.81 12.97
N LEU A 95 3.06 -2.89 12.07
CA LEU A 95 2.83 -3.24 10.66
C LEU A 95 2.25 -4.66 10.51
N LYS A 96 2.68 -5.60 11.37
CA LYS A 96 2.12 -6.95 11.43
C LYS A 96 0.63 -6.93 11.81
N GLN A 97 0.25 -6.14 12.81
CA GLN A 97 -1.16 -5.98 13.19
C GLN A 97 -1.99 -5.37 12.04
N VAL A 98 -1.44 -4.38 11.34
CA VAL A 98 -2.06 -3.79 10.15
C VAL A 98 -2.26 -4.83 9.06
N ALA A 99 -1.19 -5.54 8.67
CA ALA A 99 -1.26 -6.55 7.61
C ALA A 99 -2.28 -7.65 7.94
N ARG A 100 -2.33 -8.09 9.19
CA ARG A 100 -3.32 -9.07 9.67
C ARG A 100 -4.74 -8.52 9.59
N GLY A 101 -5.00 -7.32 10.09
CA GLY A 101 -6.33 -6.71 10.04
C GLY A 101 -6.82 -6.51 8.60
N LEU A 102 -5.94 -6.11 7.70
CA LEU A 102 -6.26 -5.99 6.27
C LEU A 102 -6.50 -7.34 5.59
N ALA A 103 -5.80 -8.40 6.00
CA ALA A 103 -6.06 -9.75 5.51
C ALA A 103 -7.44 -10.29 5.92
N GLU A 104 -7.96 -9.86 7.07
CA GLU A 104 -9.28 -10.24 7.60
C GLU A 104 -10.40 -9.32 7.08
N ALA A 105 -10.06 -8.11 6.62
CA ALA A 105 -11.02 -7.14 6.09
C ALA A 105 -11.78 -7.64 4.85
N SER A 106 -12.97 -7.07 4.63
CA SER A 106 -13.82 -7.36 3.48
C SER A 106 -14.18 -6.07 2.73
N GLY A 107 -14.12 -6.13 1.41
CA GLY A 107 -14.43 -5.01 0.53
C GLY A 107 -13.33 -3.94 0.46
N PRO A 108 -13.51 -2.93 -0.42
CA PRO A 108 -12.47 -1.96 -0.72
C PRO A 108 -12.33 -0.83 0.32
N GLU A 109 -13.38 -0.52 1.09
CA GLU A 109 -13.37 0.63 1.99
C GLU A 109 -12.31 0.55 3.10
N PRO A 110 -12.11 -0.59 3.81
CA PRO A 110 -11.04 -0.70 4.80
C PRO A 110 -9.64 -0.53 4.19
N LEU A 111 -9.44 -0.99 2.95
CA LEU A 111 -8.17 -0.84 2.22
C LEU A 111 -7.89 0.63 1.92
N LEU A 112 -8.90 1.37 1.48
CA LEU A 112 -8.78 2.79 1.16
C LEU A 112 -8.53 3.63 2.42
N ALA A 113 -9.26 3.33 3.51
CA ALA A 113 -9.05 3.99 4.79
C ALA A 113 -7.63 3.74 5.34
N ALA A 114 -7.13 2.49 5.24
CA ALA A 114 -5.76 2.18 5.63
C ALA A 114 -4.73 2.86 4.73
N ALA A 115 -4.96 2.93 3.42
CA ALA A 115 -4.10 3.67 2.51
C ALA A 115 -4.02 5.17 2.90
N ASP A 116 -5.14 5.81 3.22
CA ASP A 116 -5.16 7.20 3.66
C ASP A 116 -4.39 7.42 4.96
N GLN A 117 -4.49 6.50 5.91
CA GLN A 117 -3.80 6.60 7.20
C GLN A 117 -2.30 6.31 7.10
N LEU A 118 -1.90 5.30 6.33
CA LEU A 118 -0.53 4.79 6.30
C LEU A 118 0.36 5.55 5.30
N LEU A 119 -0.24 6.19 4.30
CA LEU A 119 0.49 6.93 3.27
C LEU A 119 0.59 8.44 3.56
N ALA A 120 -0.15 8.94 4.55
CA ALA A 120 -0.07 10.34 4.97
C ALA A 120 1.36 10.70 5.42
N SER A 121 1.88 11.90 5.11
CA SER A 121 3.28 12.27 5.39
C SER A 121 3.65 12.33 6.88
N SER A 122 2.65 12.30 7.76
CA SER A 122 2.76 12.17 9.20
C SER A 122 1.48 11.54 9.74
N GLY A 123 1.60 10.66 10.73
CA GLY A 123 0.44 10.03 11.37
C GLY A 123 0.68 9.80 12.85
N THR A 124 -0.31 10.15 13.68
CA THR A 124 -0.49 9.48 14.98
C THR A 124 -1.16 8.13 14.67
N PRO A 125 -0.66 6.98 15.18
CA PRO A 125 -1.30 5.69 14.96
C PRO A 125 -2.66 5.63 15.66
N GLN A 126 -3.71 6.14 15.01
CA GLN A 126 -5.10 5.96 15.43
C GLN A 126 -5.59 4.61 14.91
N PHE A 127 -5.08 3.51 15.46
CA PHE A 127 -5.62 2.19 15.16
C PHE A 127 -6.91 1.98 15.94
N ALA A 128 -8.00 2.54 15.42
CA ALA A 128 -9.36 2.38 15.95
C ALA A 128 -10.08 1.16 15.36
N TRP A 129 -9.38 0.04 15.15
CA TRP A 129 -9.95 -1.19 14.62
C TRP A 129 -9.69 -2.35 15.58
N ALA A 130 -10.41 -2.32 16.69
CA ALA A 130 -10.71 -3.48 17.53
C ALA A 130 -11.90 -3.11 18.42
N ARG A 131 -13.10 -3.48 17.98
CA ARG A 131 -14.15 -3.97 18.88
C ARG A 131 -14.67 -5.26 18.29
#